data_AF-A0A731NGV0-F1
#
_entry.id   AF-A0A731NGV0-F1
#
_cell.length_a   1.000
_cell.length_b   1.000
_cell.length_c   1.000
_cell.angle_alpha   90.00
_cell.angle_beta   90.00
_cell.angle_gamma   90.00
#
_symmetry.space_group_name_H-M   'P 1'
#
loop_
_entity.id
_entity.type
_entity.pdbx_description
1 polymer ?
#
loop_
_entity_poly.entity_id
_entity_poly.type
_entity_poly.pdbx_seq_one_letter_code
_entity_poly.pdbx_strand_id
1 'polypeptide(L)' 'MTEMYASLDIAFVDVRDVVNAANKDLYTGSDMVHPGDAGHVYRGMQMAIRVSNQL' A
#
# COMPACT_ATOMS: atom_id res chain seq x y z
N MET A 1 -4.50 -1.81 15.26
CA MET A 1 -4.17 -2.54 14.01
C MET A 1 -3.14 -3.62 14.27
N THR A 2 -1.97 -3.29 14.84
CA THR A 2 -0.88 -4.26 15.16
C THR A 2 -1.32 -5.51 15.91
N GLU A 3 -2.27 -5.36 16.82
CA GLU A 3 -2.78 -6.48 17.63
C GLU A 3 -3.73 -7.42 16.87
N MET A 4 -4.37 -6.96 15.79
CA MET A 4 -5.43 -7.72 15.11
C MET A 4 -4.89 -8.80 14.16
N TYR A 5 -3.83 -8.51 13.42
CA TYR A 5 -3.22 -9.52 12.53
C TYR A 5 -2.30 -10.47 13.27
N ALA A 6 -1.66 -10.01 14.35
CA ALA A 6 -0.84 -10.87 15.21
C ALA A 6 -1.66 -11.97 15.90
N SER A 7 -2.90 -11.69 16.31
CA SER A 7 -3.77 -12.69 16.94
C SER A 7 -4.39 -13.70 15.95
N LEU A 8 -4.37 -13.38 14.65
CA LEU A 8 -4.94 -14.22 13.59
C LEU A 8 -3.89 -15.04 12.82
N ASP A 9 -2.61 -14.90 13.18
CA ASP A 9 -1.48 -15.50 12.42
C ASP A 9 -1.52 -15.15 10.92
N ILE A 10 -1.91 -13.91 10.60
CA ILE A 10 -2.00 -13.40 9.23
C ILE A 10 -0.82 -12.46 8.98
N ALA A 11 -0.09 -12.70 7.90
CA ALA A 11 0.98 -11.80 7.45
C ALA A 11 0.43 -10.39 7.14
N PHE A 12 1.04 -9.37 7.75
CA PHE A 12 0.66 -7.98 7.54
C PHE A 12 1.60 -7.29 6.56
N VAL A 13 1.03 -6.77 5.47
CA VAL A 13 1.78 -5.96 4.48
C VAL A 13 1.55 -4.49 4.79
N ASP A 14 2.56 -3.84 5.37
CA ASP A 14 2.49 -2.42 5.71
C ASP A 14 2.67 -1.54 4.47
N VAL A 15 1.59 -0.92 4.02
CA VAL A 15 1.56 0.01 2.89
C VAL A 15 1.48 1.48 3.32
N ARG A 16 1.71 1.79 4.60
CA ARG A 16 1.79 3.18 5.06
C ARG A 16 2.92 3.91 4.35
N ASP A 17 2.69 5.20 4.09
CA ASP A 17 3.63 6.12 3.43
C ASP A 17 4.06 5.73 2.00
N VAL A 18 3.49 4.66 1.42
CA VAL A 18 3.69 4.32 0.01
C VAL A 18 3.18 5.43 -0.91
N VAL A 19 1.97 5.91 -0.61
CA VAL A 19 1.38 7.12 -1.19
C VAL A 19 1.25 8.16 -0.09
N ASN A 20 1.83 9.33 -0.29
CA ASN A 20 1.95 10.37 0.73
C ASN A 20 1.83 11.77 0.11
N ALA A 21 1.94 12.81 0.94
CA ALA A 21 1.75 14.19 0.49
C ALA A 21 2.71 14.61 -0.63
N ALA A 22 3.87 13.97 -0.76
CA ALA A 22 4.87 14.30 -1.77
C ALA A 22 4.59 13.65 -3.13
N ASN A 23 3.83 12.54 -3.18
CA ASN A 23 3.63 11.77 -4.41
C ASN A 23 2.15 11.48 -4.74
N LYS A 24 1.19 11.85 -3.88
CA LYS A 24 -0.23 11.53 -4.08
C LYS A 24 -0.78 12.02 -5.42
N ASP A 25 -0.32 13.17 -5.92
CA ASP A 25 -0.78 13.75 -7.18
C ASP A 25 -0.42 12.86 -8.40
N LEU A 26 0.58 11.97 -8.25
CA LEU A 26 0.97 11.02 -9.29
C LEU A 26 0.15 9.72 -9.25
N TYR A 27 -0.38 9.36 -8.09
CA TYR A 27 -0.92 8.03 -7.82
C TYR A 27 -2.40 8.03 -7.44
N THR A 28 -3.03 9.19 -7.25
CA THR A 28 -4.46 9.31 -6.95
C THR A 28 -5.24 9.86 -8.14
N GLY A 29 -6.52 9.53 -8.20
CA GLY A 29 -7.47 10.08 -9.16
C GLY A 29 -7.94 11.48 -8.76
N SER A 30 -9.01 11.94 -9.39
CA SER A 30 -9.52 13.32 -9.22
C SER A 30 -9.96 13.69 -7.80
N ASP A 31 -10.24 12.70 -6.95
CA ASP A 31 -10.67 12.92 -5.57
C ASP A 31 -9.51 12.95 -4.56
N MET A 32 -8.27 12.77 -5.02
CA MET A 32 -7.06 12.76 -4.19
C MET A 32 -7.05 11.69 -3.09
N VAL A 33 -7.93 10.68 -3.19
CA VAL A 33 -8.10 9.61 -2.21
C VAL A 33 -7.97 8.24 -2.87
N HIS A 34 -8.71 8.00 -3.95
CA HIS A 34 -8.68 6.72 -4.65
C HIS A 34 -7.50 6.68 -5.63
N PRO A 35 -6.83 5.53 -5.79
CA PRO A 35 -5.80 5.39 -6.80
C PRO A 35 -6.36 5.62 -8.21
N GLY A 36 -5.59 6.30 -9.06
CA GLY A 36 -5.79 6.21 -10.52
C GLY A 36 -5.14 4.94 -11.08
N ASP A 37 -5.16 4.76 -12.40
CA ASP A 37 -4.57 3.57 -13.05
C ASP A 37 -3.10 3.35 -12.67
N ALA A 38 -2.28 4.41 -12.76
CA ALA A 38 -0.88 4.37 -12.34
C ALA A 38 -0.73 4.07 -10.84
N GLY A 39 -1.66 4.56 -10.01
CA GLY A 39 -1.71 4.29 -8.58
C GLY A 39 -2.00 2.83 -8.26
N HIS A 40 -2.90 2.19 -9.00
CA HIS A 40 -3.18 0.77 -8.86
C HIS A 40 -1.96 -0.09 -9.20
N VAL A 41 -1.25 0.22 -10.29
CA VAL A 41 -0.02 -0.47 -10.69
C VAL A 41 1.06 -0.29 -9.62
N TYR A 42 1.32 0.96 -9.22
CA TYR A 42 2.34 1.26 -8.21
C TYR A 42 2.05 0.58 -6.87
N ARG A 43 0.80 0.64 -6.39
CA ARG A 43 0.38 -0.06 -5.17
C ARG A 43 0.61 -1.57 -5.29
N GLY A 44 0.25 -2.19 -6.41
CA GLY A 44 0.48 -3.62 -6.65
C GLY A 44 1.96 -4.00 -6.56
N MET A 45 2.84 -3.23 -7.20
CA MET A 45 4.29 -3.44 -7.13
C MET A 45 4.82 -3.33 -5.68
N GLN A 46 4.38 -2.30 -4.95
CA GLN A 46 4.81 -2.06 -3.58
C GLN A 46 4.36 -3.18 -2.63
N MET A 47 3.18 -3.76 -2.86
CA MET A 47 2.71 -4.95 -2.16
C MET A 47 3.58 -6.17 -2.48
N ALA A 48 3.85 -6.44 -3.77
CA ALA A 48 4.65 -7.58 -4.19
C ALA A 48 6.07 -7.56 -3.60
N ILE A 49 6.74 -6.40 -3.61
CA ILE A 49 8.06 -6.21 -3.00
C ILE A 49 8.04 -6.53 -1.51
N ARG A 50 7.03 -6.06 -0.78
CA ARG A 50 6.93 -6.27 0.67
C ARG A 50 6.64 -7.71 1.03
N VAL A 51 5.74 -8.38 0.30
CA VAL A 51 5.49 -9.81 0.46
C VAL A 51 6.79 -10.59 0.21
N SER A 52 7.54 -10.25 -0.84
CA SER A 52 8.82 -10.88 -1.14
C SER A 52 9.87 -10.71 -0.03
N ASN A 53 9.84 -9.61 0.72
CA ASN A 53 10.79 -9.36 1.80
C ASN A 53 10.39 -10.03 3.14
N GLN A 54 9.21 -10.65 3.20
CA GLN A 54 8.71 -11.38 4.37
C GLN A 54 8.92 -12.91 4.27
N LEU A 55 9.37 -13.39 3.11
CA LEU A 55 9.75 -14.79 2.83
C LEU A 55 11.26 -14.96 2.99
#